data_AF-A0AAD3E2P3-F1
#
_entry.id   AF-A0AAD3E2P3-F1
#
_cell.length_a   1.000
_cell.length_b   1.000
_cell.length_c   1.000
_cell.angle_alpha   90.00
_cell.angle_beta   90.00
_cell.angle_gamma   90.00
#
_symmetry.space_group_name_H-M   'P 1'
#
loop_
_entity.id
_entity.type
_entity.pdbx_description
1 polymer ?
#
loop_
_entity_poly.entity_id
_entity_poly.type
_entity_poly.pdbx_seq_one_letter_code
_entity_poly.pdbx_strand_id
1 'polypeptide(L)'
;MMRLACRAPCKSARPVCRVRHVGRTRPAVLGPGSLRPHRCLKCNAFGEQQDTSSGEEDNTDYAAVAANLNALLAKSVQSRMTGKDLRALVVQKWGRSYDVRLSKFHGRMYLQVMWKFLEQQSFPLTEAQYMQQLDAVAEYLTDWGVADTVRQGILAARKPPGYTGGGNARCVSIPLSVDLGGARSAEWK
;
A
#
# COMPACT_ATOMS: atom_id res chain seq x y z
N MET A 1 -46.62 -20.81 33.48
CA MET A 1 -46.02 -20.81 32.13
C MET A 1 -45.41 -19.44 31.86
N MET A 2 -44.26 -19.44 31.18
CA MET A 2 -43.57 -18.30 30.54
C MET A 2 -42.81 -17.28 31.40
N ARG A 3 -41.48 -17.43 31.32
CA ARG A 3 -40.41 -16.49 31.69
C ARG A 3 -40.33 -15.37 30.65
N LEU A 4 -40.12 -14.12 31.08
CA LEU A 4 -39.47 -13.05 30.31
C LEU A 4 -38.40 -12.43 31.22
N ALA A 5 -37.12 -12.67 30.99
CA ALA A 5 -36.23 -12.05 30.00
C ALA A 5 -35.50 -10.82 30.56
N CYS A 6 -34.19 -10.99 30.72
CA CYS A 6 -33.21 -9.98 31.09
C CYS A 6 -33.04 -8.93 29.97
N ARG A 7 -32.84 -7.66 30.36
CA ARG A 7 -31.75 -6.76 29.93
C ARG A 7 -32.18 -5.31 30.11
N ALA A 8 -31.49 -4.59 31.01
CA ALA A 8 -31.38 -3.14 30.92
C ALA A 8 -29.88 -2.78 30.88
N PRO A 9 -29.45 -1.91 29.96
CA PRO A 9 -28.04 -1.62 29.71
C PRO A 9 -27.43 -0.63 30.72
N CYS A 10 -26.17 -0.93 31.08
CA CYS A 10 -25.29 -0.11 31.89
C CYS A 10 -25.00 1.26 31.27
N LYS A 11 -24.88 2.22 32.18
CA LYS A 11 -24.68 3.65 31.95
C LYS A 11 -23.30 3.96 31.40
N SER A 12 -23.28 5.05 30.62
CA SER A 12 -22.15 5.76 30.03
C SER A 12 -20.88 5.83 30.89
N ALA A 13 -19.77 5.39 30.33
CA ALA A 13 -18.42 5.69 30.80
C ALA A 13 -17.82 6.82 29.94
N ARG A 14 -17.53 7.97 30.55
CA ARG A 14 -16.51 8.92 30.09
C ARG A 14 -15.60 9.21 31.29
N PRO A 15 -14.28 9.00 31.21
CA PRO A 15 -13.39 9.40 32.29
C PRO A 15 -13.10 10.89 32.20
N VAL A 16 -13.46 11.63 33.24
CA VAL A 16 -12.99 12.99 33.52
C VAL A 16 -11.67 12.85 34.28
N CYS A 17 -10.56 13.27 33.66
CA CYS A 17 -9.28 13.42 34.35
C CYS A 17 -9.39 14.60 35.34
N ARG A 18 -9.38 14.28 36.64
CA ARG A 18 -9.41 15.26 37.74
C ARG A 18 -8.03 15.31 38.39
N VAL A 19 -7.29 16.38 38.14
CA VAL A 19 -6.03 16.69 38.81
C VAL A 19 -6.34 17.06 40.27
N ARG A 20 -5.74 16.34 41.23
CA ARG A 20 -5.77 16.68 42.66
C ARG A 20 -4.47 17.39 43.04
N HIS A 21 -4.60 18.59 43.56
CA HIS A 21 -3.58 19.25 44.37
C HIS A 21 -3.54 18.62 45.77
N VAL A 22 -2.32 18.41 46.29
CA VAL A 22 -2.04 18.22 47.72
C VAL A 22 -0.92 19.18 48.09
N GLY A 23 -1.07 19.88 49.21
CA GLY A 23 -0.15 20.90 49.68
C GLY A 23 0.51 20.56 51.02
N ARG A 24 1.62 21.28 51.26
CA ARG A 24 2.39 21.57 52.50
C ARG A 24 3.16 20.39 53.12
N THR A 25 4.44 20.55 53.46
CA THR A 25 4.98 21.46 54.50
C THR A 25 6.45 21.92 54.30
N ARG A 26 6.82 22.99 55.02
CA ARG A 26 8.11 23.74 55.17
C ARG A 26 9.02 23.12 56.26
N PRO A 27 10.33 23.46 56.45
CA PRO A 27 10.91 24.82 56.71
C PRO A 27 12.26 25.13 56.00
N ALA A 28 12.58 26.37 55.59
CA ALA A 28 13.18 27.53 56.28
C ALA A 28 14.69 27.45 56.58
N VAL A 29 15.51 28.19 55.79
CA VAL A 29 16.82 28.77 56.19
C VAL A 29 16.93 30.15 55.54
N LEU A 30 17.28 31.16 56.35
CA LEU A 30 17.49 32.55 55.99
C LEU A 30 18.91 32.79 55.45
N GLY A 31 19.03 33.67 54.45
CA GLY A 31 20.27 34.34 54.04
C GLY A 31 19.95 35.81 53.67
N PRO A 32 20.80 36.79 54.01
CA PRO A 32 20.42 38.21 54.05
C PRO A 32 20.76 38.99 52.77
N GLY A 33 19.90 39.99 52.47
CA GLY A 33 20.20 41.21 51.68
C GLY A 33 20.50 41.01 50.19
N SER A 34 20.06 41.82 49.24
CA SER A 34 19.82 43.25 49.31
C SER A 34 19.25 43.74 47.97
N LEU A 35 18.26 44.64 48.07
CA LEU A 35 17.96 45.76 47.18
C LEU A 35 17.69 45.51 45.67
N ARG A 36 16.40 45.64 45.33
CA ARG A 36 15.93 46.08 44.00
C ARG A 36 16.25 47.58 43.80
N PRO A 37 16.29 48.04 42.54
CA PRO A 37 15.40 49.13 42.15
C PRO A 37 14.64 48.78 40.85
N HIS A 38 13.31 48.89 40.85
CA HIS A 38 12.53 50.03 40.35
C HIS A 38 12.62 50.25 38.83
N ARG A 39 11.62 49.67 38.14
CA ARG A 39 10.75 50.29 37.13
C ARG A 39 11.30 51.57 36.47
N CYS A 40 11.53 51.52 35.16
CA CYS A 40 11.33 52.69 34.32
C CYS A 40 10.38 52.33 33.17
N LEU A 41 9.19 52.92 33.21
CA LEU A 41 8.23 52.95 32.13
C LEU A 41 8.40 54.29 31.43
N LYS A 42 8.49 54.22 30.09
CA LYS A 42 8.31 55.27 29.08
C LYS A 42 9.55 56.09 28.69
N CYS A 43 9.99 55.85 27.46
CA CYS A 43 9.93 56.85 26.39
C CYS A 43 9.85 56.15 25.04
N ASN A 44 8.78 56.45 24.29
CA ASN A 44 8.62 56.12 22.88
C ASN A 44 9.43 57.14 22.07
N ALA A 45 10.24 56.67 21.12
CA ALA A 45 10.68 57.42 19.94
C ALA A 45 10.78 56.37 18.83
N PHE A 46 9.71 56.17 18.07
CA PHE A 46 9.54 56.73 16.72
C PHE A 46 10.80 56.57 15.86
N GLY A 47 10.81 55.53 15.03
CA GLY A 47 11.87 55.23 14.07
C GLY A 47 11.48 54.04 13.20
N GLU A 48 10.87 54.36 12.06
CA GLU A 48 10.71 53.58 10.83
C GLU A 48 10.03 52.20 10.88
N GLN A 49 8.73 52.24 10.52
CA GLN A 49 8.11 51.21 9.70
C GLN A 49 8.91 51.07 8.40
N GLN A 50 9.59 49.93 8.22
CA GLN A 50 9.87 49.44 6.87
C GLN A 50 8.64 48.65 6.43
N ASP A 51 7.77 49.34 5.68
CA ASP A 51 6.91 48.72 4.68
C ASP A 51 7.80 48.08 3.61
N THR A 52 8.21 46.83 3.83
CA THR A 52 8.47 45.92 2.72
C THR A 52 7.17 45.21 2.42
N SER A 53 6.43 45.75 1.46
CA SER A 53 5.38 45.02 0.75
C SER A 53 6.03 43.89 -0.08
N SER A 54 6.42 42.83 0.59
CA SER A 54 6.62 41.51 -0.01
C SER A 54 5.47 40.66 0.52
N GLY A 55 4.46 40.47 -0.32
CA GLY A 55 3.39 39.52 -0.05
C GLY A 55 4.00 38.13 0.08
N GLU A 56 4.29 37.74 1.31
CA GLU A 56 4.79 36.42 1.65
C GLU A 56 3.58 35.54 1.99
N GLU A 57 2.90 35.10 0.93
CA GLU A 57 1.93 34.01 1.03
C GLU A 57 2.69 32.67 1.10
N ASP A 58 2.65 32.09 2.30
CA ASP A 58 2.64 30.66 2.61
C ASP A 58 3.47 29.72 1.69
N ASN A 59 4.71 29.46 2.10
CA ASN A 59 5.58 28.43 1.52
C ASN A 59 5.73 27.23 2.47
N THR A 60 4.65 26.79 3.13
CA THR A 60 4.66 25.58 3.98
C THR A 60 4.04 24.37 3.28
N ASP A 61 3.24 24.63 2.23
CA ASP A 61 2.49 23.61 1.52
C ASP A 61 3.35 22.76 0.59
N TYR A 62 4.44 23.31 0.03
CA TYR A 62 5.27 22.59 -0.94
C TYR A 62 5.88 21.30 -0.36
N ALA A 63 6.28 21.31 0.92
CA ALA A 63 6.81 20.12 1.59
C ALA A 63 5.74 19.04 1.78
N ALA A 64 4.51 19.45 2.16
CA ALA A 64 3.38 18.53 2.31
C ALA A 64 2.91 17.96 0.96
N VAL A 65 2.85 18.81 -0.07
CA VAL A 65 2.56 18.43 -1.46
C VAL A 65 3.61 17.45 -1.98
N ALA A 66 4.90 17.73 -1.76
CA ALA A 66 5.99 16.82 -2.13
C ALA A 66 5.87 15.45 -1.46
N ALA A 67 5.51 15.42 -0.17
CA ALA A 67 5.27 14.16 0.56
C ALA A 67 4.09 13.37 -0.04
N ASN A 68 2.99 14.04 -0.38
CA ASN A 68 1.84 13.41 -1.01
C ASN A 68 2.16 12.87 -2.41
N LEU A 69 2.91 13.64 -3.22
CA LEU A 69 3.38 13.20 -4.54
C LEU A 69 4.27 11.96 -4.42
N ASN A 70 5.23 11.95 -3.48
CA ASN A 70 6.07 10.78 -3.23
C ASN A 70 5.24 9.56 -2.80
N ALA A 71 4.19 9.75 -1.99
CA ALA A 71 3.29 8.67 -1.61
C ALA A 71 2.49 8.11 -2.80
N LEU A 72 1.98 8.96 -3.70
CA LEU A 72 1.28 8.55 -4.91
C LEU A 72 2.21 7.84 -5.90
N LEU A 73 3.42 8.37 -6.10
CA LEU A 73 4.44 7.74 -6.93
C LEU A 73 4.81 6.36 -6.37
N ALA A 74 5.05 6.24 -5.06
CA ALA A 74 5.34 4.97 -4.41
C ALA A 74 4.20 3.95 -4.61
N LYS A 75 2.95 4.38 -4.49
CA LYS A 75 1.78 3.53 -4.76
C LYS A 75 1.73 3.06 -6.22
N SER A 76 1.99 3.95 -7.18
CA SER A 76 2.00 3.59 -8.60
C SER A 76 3.08 2.57 -8.97
N VAL A 77 4.25 2.64 -8.30
CA VAL A 77 5.36 1.70 -8.50
C VAL A 77 5.01 0.31 -7.94
N GLN A 78 4.26 0.24 -6.84
CA GLN A 78 3.77 -1.03 -6.29
C GLN A 78 2.80 -1.75 -7.24
N SER A 79 1.97 -0.98 -7.95
CA SER A 79 1.07 -1.51 -8.98
C SER A 79 1.81 -1.94 -10.25
N ARG A 80 3.04 -1.46 -10.49
CA ARG A 80 3.87 -1.92 -11.62
C ARG A 80 4.48 -3.28 -11.30
N MET A 81 4.39 -4.21 -12.24
CA MET A 81 4.98 -5.54 -12.10
C MET A 81 6.08 -5.74 -13.14
N THR A 82 7.17 -6.38 -12.74
CA THR A 82 8.28 -6.74 -13.64
C THR A 82 8.36 -8.25 -13.78
N GLY A 83 9.04 -8.76 -14.82
CA GLY A 83 9.20 -10.21 -14.99
C GLY A 83 9.93 -10.87 -13.81
N LYS A 84 10.91 -10.17 -13.21
CA LYS A 84 11.62 -10.63 -12.01
C LYS A 84 10.70 -10.76 -10.79
N ASP A 85 9.81 -9.80 -10.61
CA ASP A 85 8.84 -9.79 -9.53
C ASP A 85 7.83 -10.95 -9.71
N LEU A 86 7.33 -11.16 -10.93
CA LEU A 86 6.45 -12.29 -11.25
C LEU A 86 7.13 -13.64 -10.97
N ARG A 87 8.39 -13.81 -11.38
CA ARG A 87 9.19 -15.00 -11.04
C ARG A 87 9.30 -15.17 -9.53
N ALA A 88 9.65 -14.12 -8.80
CA ALA A 88 9.82 -14.18 -7.35
C ALA A 88 8.52 -14.60 -6.65
N LEU A 89 7.37 -14.08 -7.07
CA LEU A 89 6.06 -14.46 -6.53
C LEU A 89 5.75 -15.95 -6.74
N VAL A 90 5.98 -16.45 -7.94
CA VAL A 90 5.76 -17.86 -8.31
C VAL A 90 6.67 -18.78 -7.50
N VAL A 91 7.97 -18.44 -7.41
CA VAL A 91 8.97 -19.21 -6.65
C VAL A 91 8.67 -19.16 -5.15
N GLN A 92 8.30 -18.00 -4.60
CA GLN A 92 7.93 -17.87 -3.20
C GLN A 92 6.70 -18.72 -2.84
N LYS A 93 5.72 -18.83 -3.76
CA LYS A 93 4.49 -19.57 -3.51
C LYS A 93 4.64 -21.08 -3.65
N TRP A 94 5.36 -21.55 -4.67
CA TRP A 94 5.40 -22.98 -5.03
C TRP A 94 6.81 -23.60 -5.06
N GLY A 95 7.87 -22.80 -4.84
CA GLY A 95 9.25 -23.27 -4.75
C GLY A 95 9.91 -23.62 -6.09
N ARG A 96 9.29 -23.29 -7.24
CA ARG A 96 9.82 -23.58 -8.59
C ARG A 96 9.55 -22.43 -9.56
N SER A 97 10.37 -22.31 -10.58
CA SER A 97 10.27 -21.27 -11.62
C SER A 97 9.32 -21.69 -12.75
N TYR A 98 8.01 -21.69 -12.47
CA TYR A 98 7.00 -22.09 -13.45
C TYR A 98 6.90 -21.12 -14.65
N ASP A 99 6.51 -21.66 -15.80
CA ASP A 99 6.12 -20.91 -16.99
C ASP A 99 4.77 -20.20 -16.80
N VAL A 100 4.65 -18.99 -17.32
CA VAL A 100 3.44 -18.16 -17.20
C VAL A 100 3.01 -17.68 -18.57
N ARG A 101 1.74 -17.87 -18.90
CA ARG A 101 1.16 -17.49 -20.20
C ARG A 101 -0.15 -16.73 -20.05
N LEU A 102 -0.41 -15.87 -21.02
CA LEU A 102 -1.71 -15.23 -21.20
C LEU A 102 -2.53 -16.05 -22.20
N SER A 103 -3.79 -16.30 -21.87
CA SER A 103 -4.72 -17.04 -22.72
C SER A 103 -6.07 -16.35 -22.75
N LYS A 104 -6.67 -16.28 -23.94
CA LYS A 104 -8.04 -15.78 -24.13
C LYS A 104 -8.99 -16.96 -24.22
N PHE A 105 -9.98 -17.00 -23.34
CA PHE A 105 -11.00 -18.05 -23.35
C PHE A 105 -12.39 -17.43 -23.15
N HIS A 106 -13.32 -17.73 -24.06
CA HIS A 106 -14.70 -17.24 -24.04
C HIS A 106 -14.82 -15.70 -23.86
N GLY A 107 -13.96 -14.95 -24.54
CA GLY A 107 -13.95 -13.48 -24.48
C GLY A 107 -13.33 -12.88 -23.22
N ARG A 108 -12.79 -13.71 -22.30
CA ARG A 108 -12.10 -13.26 -21.09
C ARG A 108 -10.61 -13.58 -21.18
N MET A 109 -9.78 -12.74 -20.57
CA MET A 109 -8.36 -13.02 -20.41
C MET A 109 -8.10 -13.82 -19.14
N TYR A 110 -7.16 -14.74 -19.22
CA TYR A 110 -6.67 -15.54 -18.12
C TYR A 110 -5.15 -15.52 -18.10
N LEU A 111 -4.59 -15.39 -16.91
CA LEU A 111 -3.20 -15.74 -16.65
C LEU A 111 -3.13 -17.21 -16.28
N GLN A 112 -2.42 -18.00 -17.06
CA GLN A 112 -2.20 -19.41 -16.83
C GLN A 112 -0.78 -19.65 -16.36
N VAL A 113 -0.62 -20.14 -15.13
CA VAL A 113 0.65 -20.69 -14.66
C VAL A 113 0.70 -22.15 -15.08
N MET A 114 1.63 -22.45 -15.97
CA MET A 114 1.84 -23.76 -16.55
C MET A 114 2.63 -24.65 -15.59
N TRP A 115 2.47 -25.97 -15.74
CA TRP A 115 3.15 -26.95 -14.88
C TRP A 115 4.62 -27.18 -15.25
N LYS A 116 5.06 -26.69 -16.41
CA LYS A 116 6.47 -26.76 -16.84
C LYS A 116 7.26 -25.68 -16.10
N PHE A 117 8.48 -26.01 -15.69
CA PHE A 117 9.36 -25.10 -14.96
C PHE A 117 10.80 -25.18 -15.50
N LEU A 118 11.56 -24.11 -15.31
CA LEU A 118 12.89 -23.91 -15.89
C LEU A 118 13.89 -25.01 -15.48
N GLU A 119 13.77 -25.54 -14.27
CA GLU A 119 14.69 -26.53 -13.70
C GLU A 119 14.50 -27.95 -14.31
N GLN A 120 13.54 -28.16 -15.23
CA GLN A 120 13.39 -29.43 -15.96
C GLN A 120 14.33 -29.49 -17.16
N GLN A 121 14.99 -30.64 -17.38
CA GLN A 121 15.86 -30.86 -18.54
C GLN A 121 15.15 -30.70 -19.90
N SER A 122 13.84 -30.94 -19.96
CA SER A 122 13.03 -30.84 -21.18
C SER A 122 12.25 -29.53 -21.31
N PHE A 123 12.70 -28.47 -20.63
CA PHE A 123 12.09 -27.15 -20.77
C PHE A 123 12.42 -26.55 -22.16
N PRO A 124 11.41 -26.03 -22.91
CA PRO A 124 11.60 -25.62 -24.29
C PRO A 124 12.37 -24.30 -24.47
N LEU A 125 12.49 -23.49 -23.41
CA LEU A 125 13.11 -22.16 -23.47
C LEU A 125 14.43 -22.15 -22.68
N THR A 126 15.36 -21.30 -23.08
CA THR A 126 16.54 -20.99 -22.27
C THR A 126 16.17 -20.05 -21.12
N GLU A 127 17.04 -19.94 -20.10
CA GLU A 127 16.81 -19.02 -18.97
C GLU A 127 16.59 -17.56 -19.43
N ALA A 128 17.38 -17.10 -20.40
CA ALA A 128 17.24 -15.76 -20.96
C ALA A 128 15.89 -15.56 -21.66
N GLN A 129 15.46 -16.54 -22.46
CA GLN A 129 14.17 -16.50 -23.16
C GLN A 129 13.00 -16.57 -22.18
N TYR A 130 13.11 -17.38 -21.13
CA TYR A 130 12.13 -17.43 -20.05
C TYR A 130 11.95 -16.08 -19.36
N MET A 131 13.06 -15.42 -19.01
CA MET A 131 13.02 -14.09 -18.39
C MET A 131 12.40 -13.04 -19.33
N GLN A 132 12.73 -13.08 -20.63
CA GLN A 132 12.13 -12.20 -21.63
C GLN A 132 10.61 -12.43 -21.77
N GLN A 133 10.18 -13.69 -21.76
CA GLN A 133 8.76 -14.03 -21.80
C GLN A 133 8.01 -13.51 -20.57
N LEU A 134 8.58 -13.71 -19.38
CA LEU A 134 7.98 -13.19 -18.14
C LEU A 134 7.92 -11.67 -18.13
N ASP A 135 8.94 -11.00 -18.66
CA ASP A 135 8.97 -9.54 -18.75
C ASP A 135 7.87 -9.02 -19.67
N ALA A 136 7.72 -9.61 -20.86
CA ALA A 136 6.63 -9.29 -21.77
C ALA A 136 5.25 -9.52 -21.13
N VAL A 137 5.06 -10.63 -20.41
CA VAL A 137 3.81 -10.89 -19.68
C VAL A 137 3.58 -9.85 -18.58
N ALA A 138 4.60 -9.49 -17.82
CA ALA A 138 4.50 -8.48 -16.76
C ALA A 138 4.21 -7.07 -17.31
N GLU A 139 4.74 -6.75 -18.49
CA GLU A 139 4.43 -5.52 -19.21
C GLU A 139 2.94 -5.45 -19.58
N TYR A 140 2.37 -6.50 -20.18
CA TYR A 140 0.93 -6.55 -20.46
C TYR A 140 0.06 -6.44 -19.20
N LEU A 141 0.47 -7.10 -18.11
CA LEU A 141 -0.26 -7.05 -16.84
C LEU A 141 -0.21 -5.65 -16.20
N THR A 142 0.89 -4.93 -16.41
CA THR A 142 1.04 -3.54 -15.99
C THR A 142 0.19 -2.60 -16.85
N ASP A 143 0.22 -2.76 -18.17
CA ASP A 143 -0.57 -1.97 -19.13
C ASP A 143 -2.07 -2.09 -18.87
N TRP A 144 -2.55 -3.30 -18.59
CA TRP A 144 -3.95 -3.54 -18.25
C TRP A 144 -4.32 -3.17 -16.81
N GLY A 145 -3.35 -2.79 -15.97
CA GLY A 145 -3.59 -2.44 -14.56
C GLY A 145 -4.10 -3.60 -13.69
N VAL A 146 -3.83 -4.86 -14.07
CA VAL A 146 -4.32 -6.07 -13.38
C VAL A 146 -3.25 -6.76 -12.52
N ALA A 147 -2.09 -6.14 -12.35
CA ALA A 147 -0.98 -6.69 -11.57
C ALA A 147 -1.39 -7.08 -10.14
N ASP A 148 -2.11 -6.22 -9.43
CA ASP A 148 -2.59 -6.50 -8.07
C ASP A 148 -3.53 -7.71 -8.00
N THR A 149 -4.42 -7.86 -8.98
CA THR A 149 -5.31 -9.03 -9.11
C THR A 149 -4.51 -10.31 -9.31
N VAL A 150 -3.43 -10.27 -10.09
CA VAL A 150 -2.54 -11.41 -10.29
C VAL A 150 -1.81 -11.78 -9.00
N ARG A 151 -1.24 -10.80 -8.29
CA ARG A 151 -0.58 -11.04 -6.99
C ARG A 151 -1.53 -11.75 -6.03
N GLN A 152 -2.74 -11.23 -5.89
CA GLN A 152 -3.77 -11.82 -5.03
C GLN A 152 -4.21 -13.21 -5.53
N GLY A 153 -4.37 -13.39 -6.84
CA GLY A 153 -4.74 -14.66 -7.47
C GLY A 153 -3.72 -15.78 -7.21
N ILE A 154 -2.42 -15.47 -7.32
CA ILE A 154 -1.33 -16.42 -7.03
C ILE A 154 -1.33 -16.79 -5.53
N LEU A 155 -1.50 -15.81 -4.65
CA LEU A 155 -1.54 -16.05 -3.20
C LEU A 155 -2.76 -16.89 -2.80
N ALA A 156 -3.92 -16.62 -3.40
CA ALA A 156 -5.19 -17.33 -3.16
C ALA A 156 -5.22 -18.75 -3.75
N ALA A 157 -4.35 -19.06 -4.71
CA ALA A 157 -4.28 -20.39 -5.32
C ALA A 157 -3.90 -21.46 -4.29
N ARG A 158 -4.79 -22.45 -4.11
CA ARG A 158 -4.61 -23.54 -3.15
C ARG A 158 -3.77 -24.69 -3.70
N LYS A 159 -4.01 -25.07 -4.96
CA LYS A 159 -3.36 -26.22 -5.60
C LYS A 159 -2.25 -25.73 -6.52
N PRO A 160 -1.03 -26.28 -6.44
CA PRO A 160 0.05 -25.95 -7.37
C PRO A 160 -0.26 -26.43 -8.79
N PRO A 161 0.37 -25.84 -9.82
CA PRO A 161 0.37 -26.39 -11.17
C PRO A 161 1.20 -27.69 -11.20
N GLY A 162 0.70 -28.72 -11.89
CA GLY A 162 1.34 -30.04 -11.89
C GLY A 162 0.49 -31.15 -12.50
N TYR A 163 1.00 -32.37 -12.42
CA TYR A 163 0.24 -33.57 -12.80
C TYR A 163 -0.74 -33.95 -11.69
N THR A 164 -1.97 -34.27 -12.10
CA THR A 164 -3.00 -34.84 -11.23
C THR A 164 -3.02 -36.36 -11.36
N GLY A 165 -3.38 -37.06 -10.28
CA GLY A 165 -3.53 -38.52 -10.30
C GLY A 165 -4.52 -38.94 -11.38
N GLY A 166 -4.02 -39.59 -12.43
CA GLY A 166 -4.78 -39.86 -13.66
C GLY A 166 -4.11 -39.38 -14.95
N GLY A 167 -2.88 -38.85 -14.90
CA GLY A 167 -2.08 -38.50 -16.10
C GLY A 167 -2.43 -37.14 -16.71
N ASN A 168 -3.49 -36.49 -16.23
CA ASN A 168 -3.88 -35.15 -16.67
C ASN A 168 -2.99 -34.09 -16.01
N ALA A 169 -2.57 -33.11 -16.78
CA ALA A 169 -1.84 -31.96 -16.28
C ALA A 169 -2.81 -30.81 -15.95
N ARG A 170 -2.53 -30.11 -14.85
CA ARG A 170 -3.31 -29.00 -14.34
C ARG A 170 -2.48 -27.72 -14.35
N CYS A 171 -3.02 -26.68 -14.94
CA CYS A 171 -2.53 -25.31 -14.82
C CYS A 171 -3.31 -24.53 -13.76
N VAL A 172 -2.73 -23.45 -13.25
CA VAL A 172 -3.45 -22.48 -12.40
C VAL A 172 -3.92 -21.35 -13.30
N SER A 173 -5.22 -21.26 -13.52
CA SER A 173 -5.85 -20.17 -14.28
C SER A 173 -6.38 -19.09 -13.34
N ILE A 174 -5.86 -17.87 -13.49
CA ILE A 174 -6.28 -16.69 -12.75
C ILE A 174 -7.07 -15.81 -13.73
N PRO A 175 -8.36 -15.54 -13.47
CA PRO A 175 -9.15 -14.66 -14.32
C PRO A 175 -8.64 -13.22 -14.23
N LEU A 176 -8.52 -12.55 -15.38
CA LEU A 176 -8.16 -11.14 -15.46
C LEU A 176 -9.39 -10.31 -15.81
N SER A 177 -9.61 -9.22 -15.07
CA SER A 177 -10.71 -8.27 -15.29
C SER A 177 -10.35 -7.28 -16.40
N VAL A 178 -10.09 -7.78 -17.61
CA VAL A 178 -9.77 -6.95 -18.79
C VAL A 178 -11.00 -6.93 -19.70
N ASP A 179 -11.49 -5.74 -20.01
CA ASP A 179 -12.54 -5.59 -21.02
C ASP A 179 -11.93 -5.68 -22.41
N LEU A 180 -12.14 -6.83 -23.06
CA LEU A 180 -11.80 -7.02 -24.48
C LEU A 180 -13.03 -6.77 -25.38
N GLY A 181 -14.18 -6.46 -24.79
CA GLY A 181 -15.47 -6.33 -25.43
C GLY A 181 -15.68 -4.97 -26.09
N GLY A 182 -14.71 -4.47 -26.84
CA GLY A 182 -14.89 -3.24 -27.62
C GLY A 182 -15.88 -3.45 -28.76
N ALA A 183 -16.72 -2.44 -29.01
CA ALA A 183 -17.72 -2.41 -30.10
C ALA A 183 -17.15 -2.84 -31.48
N ARG A 184 -15.84 -2.59 -31.72
CA ARG A 184 -15.12 -3.00 -32.93
C ARG A 184 -14.99 -4.50 -33.15
N SER A 185 -14.99 -5.31 -32.10
CA SER A 185 -14.88 -6.77 -32.25
C SER A 185 -16.20 -7.43 -32.68
N ALA A 186 -17.31 -6.69 -32.61
CA ALA A 186 -18.63 -7.16 -33.01
C ALA A 186 -18.96 -6.90 -34.48
N GLU A 187 -18.17 -6.07 -35.18
CA GLU A 187 -18.47 -5.64 -36.56
C GLU A 187 -18.05 -6.67 -37.63
N TRP A 188 -17.12 -7.59 -37.32
CA TRP A 188 -16.57 -8.60 -38.25
C TRP A 188 -17.06 -10.02 -37.95
N LYS A 189 -18.28 -10.15 -37.42
CA LYS A 189 -18.83 -11.43 -36.95
C LYS A 189 -19.88 -12.00 -37.87
#